data_AF-A0A2T8HR81-F1
#
_entry.id   AF-A0A2T8HR81-F1
#
_cell.length_a   1.000
_cell.length_b   1.000
_cell.length_c   1.000
_cell.angle_alpha   90.00
_cell.angle_beta   90.00
_cell.angle_gamma   90.00
#
_symmetry.space_group_name_H-M   'P 1'
#
loop_
_entity.id
_entity.type
_entity.pdbx_description
1 polymer ?
#
loop_
_entity_poly.entity_id
_entity_poly.type
_entity_poly.pdbx_seq_one_letter_code
_entity_poly.pdbx_strand_id
1 'polypeptide(L)' 'MSFWDYVRAELKSAPLFLLVFLGIGVAMDTFVWQTPVNWIERGVVSLLVTVVFVLLTARRKKARSE' A
#
# COMPACT_ATOMS: atom_id res chain seq x y z
N MET A 1 18.37 -14.10 -8.36
CA MET A 1 17.73 -12.75 -8.34
C MET A 1 17.72 -12.26 -6.90
N SER A 2 18.16 -11.02 -6.62
CA SER A 2 18.22 -10.51 -5.25
C SER A 2 16.84 -10.06 -4.77
N PHE A 3 16.56 -10.11 -3.46
CA PHE A 3 15.30 -9.61 -2.88
C PHE A 3 15.02 -8.15 -3.29
N TRP A 4 16.08 -7.34 -3.38
CA TRP A 4 15.99 -5.93 -3.76
C TRP A 4 15.53 -5.72 -5.20
N ASP A 5 15.78 -6.67 -6.11
CA ASP A 5 15.29 -6.59 -7.49
C ASP A 5 13.76 -6.69 -7.54
N TYR A 6 13.20 -7.57 -6.70
CA TYR A 6 11.75 -7.71 -6.54
C TYR A 6 11.12 -6.48 -5.88
N VAL A 7 11.78 -5.88 -4.89
CA VAL A 7 11.31 -4.63 -4.26
C VAL A 7 11.31 -3.48 -5.28
N ARG A 8 12.36 -3.36 -6.09
CA ARG A 8 12.48 -2.32 -7.12
C ARG A 8 11.44 -2.49 -8.23
N ALA A 9 11.12 -3.74 -8.58
CA ALA A 9 10.03 -4.03 -9.50
C ALA A 9 8.67 -3.59 -8.94
N GLU A 10 8.41 -3.82 -7.64
CA GLU A 10 7.15 -3.44 -7.01
C GLU A 10 7.01 -1.96 -6.66
N LEU A 11 8.13 -1.25 -6.49
CA LEU A 11 8.13 0.20 -6.33
C LEU A 11 7.43 0.93 -7.50
N LYS A 12 7.39 0.33 -8.70
CA LYS A 12 6.63 0.88 -9.84
C LYS A 12 5.11 0.77 -9.65
N SER A 13 4.66 -0.28 -8.97
CA SER A 13 3.24 -0.54 -8.68
C SER A 13 2.75 0.19 -7.41
N ALA A 14 3.67 0.57 -6.52
CA ALA A 14 3.38 1.16 -5.22
C ALA A 14 2.57 2.47 -5.27
N PRO A 15 2.84 3.44 -6.16
CA PRO A 15 2.05 4.68 -6.23
C PRO A 15 0.60 4.42 -6.63
N LEU A 16 0.37 3.50 -7.57
CA LEU A 16 -0.97 3.13 -7.99
C LEU A 16 -1.74 2.46 -6.85
N PHE A 17 -1.10 1.53 -6.14
CA PHE A 17 -1.69 0.91 -4.95
C PHE A 17 -2.05 1.94 -3.88
N LEU A 18 -1.14 2.87 -3.58
CA LEU A 18 -1.38 3.94 -2.62
C LEU A 18 -2.58 4.81 -3.01
N LEU A 19 -2.67 5.21 -4.29
CA LEU A 19 -3.78 6.04 -4.79
C LEU A 19 -5.12 5.30 -4.70
N VAL A 20 -5.14 4.02 -5.09
CA VAL A 20 -6.35 3.19 -5.01
C VAL A 20 -6.77 2.96 -3.56
N PHE A 21 -5.82 2.62 -2.69
CA PHE A 21 -6.09 2.38 -1.27
C PHE A 21 -6.58 3.65 -0.58
N LEU A 22 -5.96 4.80 -0.85
CA LEU A 22 -6.38 6.09 -0.34
C LEU A 22 -7.77 6.46 -0.86
N GLY A 23 -8.04 6.28 -2.16
CA GLY A 23 -9.35 6.55 -2.75
C GLY A 23 -10.47 5.71 -2.14
N ILE A 24 -10.22 4.41 -1.94
CA ILE A 24 -11.16 3.52 -1.23
C ILE A 24 -11.33 3.97 0.23
N GLY A 25 -10.24 4.29 0.93
CA GLY A 25 -10.29 4.75 2.31
C GLY A 25 -11.11 6.03 2.48
N VAL A 26 -10.97 6.99 1.56
CA VAL A 26 -11.78 8.22 1.55
C VAL A 26 -13.24 7.92 1.29
N ALA A 27 -13.55 7.07 0.30
CA ALA A 27 -14.91 6.64 0.02
C ALA A 27 -15.54 5.94 1.23
N MET A 28 -14.82 5.05 1.90
CA MET A 28 -15.32 4.36 3.10
C MET A 28 -15.66 5.35 4.21
N ASP A 29 -14.85 6.36 4.46
CA ASP A 29 -15.16 7.32 5.53
C ASP A 29 -16.34 8.24 5.20
N THR A 30 -16.53 8.59 3.92
CA THR A 30 -17.74 9.31 3.51
C THR A 30 -18.98 8.45 3.63
N PHE A 31 -18.90 7.13 3.39
CA PHE A 31 -20.01 6.21 3.62
C PHE A 31 -20.29 5.93 5.11
N VAL A 32 -19.25 5.86 5.93
CA VAL A 32 -19.35 5.52 7.38
C VAL A 32 -19.70 6.74 8.25
N TRP A 33 -19.86 7.94 7.65
CA TRP A 33 -20.15 9.20 8.38
C TRP A 33 -19.17 9.44 9.54
N GLN A 34 -17.92 9.01 9.38
CA GLN A 34 -16.91 9.00 10.44
C GLN A 34 -16.31 10.41 10.60
N THR A 35 -17.09 11.37 11.09
CA THR A 35 -16.61 12.72 11.39
C THR A 35 -16.26 12.86 12.88
N PRO A 36 -15.08 13.42 13.23
CA PRO A 36 -14.06 13.97 12.33
C PRO A 36 -13.05 12.92 11.81
N VAL A 37 -12.82 12.90 10.50
CA VAL A 37 -11.78 12.08 9.86
C VAL A 37 -10.40 12.69 10.15
N ASN A 38 -9.52 11.93 10.80
CA ASN A 38 -8.12 12.33 10.95
C ASN A 38 -7.34 12.04 9.65
N TRP A 39 -7.23 13.05 8.79
CA TRP A 39 -6.54 12.96 7.51
C TRP A 39 -5.05 12.63 7.61
N ILE A 40 -4.41 13.03 8.71
CA ILE A 40 -2.98 12.74 8.97
C ILE A 40 -2.80 11.25 9.24
N GLU A 41 -3.59 10.70 10.16
CA GLU A 41 -3.56 9.27 10.47
C GLU A 41 -3.87 8.42 9.25
N ARG A 42 -4.87 8.81 8.43
CA ARG A 42 -5.13 8.11 7.16
C ARG A 42 -3.92 8.12 6.25
N GLY A 43 -3.30 9.28 6.02
CA GLY A 43 -2.12 9.40 5.16
C GLY A 43 -1.01 8.47 5.64
N VAL A 44 -0.74 8.47 6.95
CA VAL A 44 0.28 7.63 7.59
C VAL A 44 -0.06 6.14 7.45
N VAL A 45 -1.29 5.73 7.74
CA VAL A 45 -1.74 4.33 7.61
C VAL A 45 -1.64 3.86 6.16
N SER A 46 -2.06 4.70 5.21
CA SER A 46 -2.00 4.37 3.78
C SER A 46 -0.56 4.17 3.29
N LEU A 47 0.37 5.00 3.77
CA LEU A 47 1.80 4.86 3.53
C LEU A 47 2.36 3.56 4.12
N LEU A 48 2.07 3.27 5.39
CA LEU A 48 2.53 2.07 6.07
C LEU A 48 2.02 0.79 5.38
N VAL A 49 0.73 0.74 5.06
CA VAL A 49 0.13 -0.39 4.35
C VAL A 49 0.75 -0.57 2.97
N THR A 50 1.04 0.52 2.26
CA THR A 50 1.72 0.46 0.96
C THR A 50 3.13 -0.10 1.09
N VAL A 51 3.90 0.31 2.09
CA VAL A 51 5.25 -0.23 2.35
C VAL A 51 5.20 -1.73 2.67
N VAL A 52 4.26 -2.14 3.53
CA VAL A 52 4.05 -3.56 3.87
C VAL A 52 3.64 -4.36 2.63
N PHE A 53 2.75 -3.82 1.81
CA PHE A 53 2.32 -4.45 0.56
C PHE A 53 3.49 -4.71 -0.38
N VAL A 54 4.37 -3.71 -0.58
CA VAL A 54 5.57 -3.85 -1.42
C VAL A 54 6.49 -4.94 -0.88
N LEU A 55 6.77 -4.95 0.42
CA LEU A 55 7.66 -5.93 1.05
C LEU A 55 7.10 -7.37 0.99
N LEU A 56 5.80 -7.54 1.26
CA LEU A 56 5.14 -8.84 1.20
C LEU A 56 5.07 -9.37 -0.24
N THR A 57 4.80 -8.50 -1.20
CA THR A 57 4.72 -8.89 -2.61
C THR A 57 6.10 -9.27 -3.15
N ALA A 58 7.14 -8.50 -2.78
CA ALA A 58 8.52 -8.84 -3.10
C ALA A 58 8.94 -10.18 -2.47
N ARG A 59 8.56 -10.45 -1.21
CA ARG A 59 8.81 -11.76 -0.56
C ARG A 59 8.10 -12.90 -1.27
N ARG A 60 6.82 -12.73 -1.63
CA ARG A 60 6.04 -13.74 -2.36
C ARG A 60 6.56 -14.00 -3.77
N LYS A 61 7.09 -12.98 -4.45
CA LYS A 61 7.72 -13.14 -5.78
C LYS A 61 9.04 -13.91 -5.66
N LYS A 62 9.86 -13.58 -4.66
CA LYS A 62 11.09 -14.35 -4.37
C LYS A 62 10.79 -15.83 -4.09
N ALA A 63 9.84 -16.11 -3.19
CA ALA A 63 9.50 -17.49 -2.82
C ALA A 63 8.88 -18.32 -3.96
N ARG A 64 8.35 -17.68 -5.02
CA ARG A 64 7.83 -18.37 -6.22
C ARG A 64 8.89 -18.58 -7.31
N SER A 65 10.03 -17.91 -7.18
CA SER A 65 11.17 -18.03 -8.11
C SER A 65 12.25 -19.00 -7.63
N GLU A 66 12.10 -19.52 -6.40
CA GLU A 66 12.87 -20.60 -5.80
C GLU A 66 12.13 -21.93 -6.02
#